data_AF-F4WYV7-F1
#
_entry.id   AF-F4WYV7-F1
#
_cell.length_a   1.000
_cell.length_b   1.000
_cell.length_c   1.000
_cell.angle_alpha   90.00
_cell.angle_beta   90.00
_cell.angle_gamma   90.00
#
_symmetry.space_group_name_H-M   'P 1'
#
loop_
_entity.id
_entity.type
_entity.pdbx_description
1 polymer ?
#
loop_
_entity_poly.entity_id
_entity_poly.type
_entity_poly.pdbx_seq_one_letter_code
_entity_poly.pdbx_strand_id
1 'polypeptide(L)'
;MEEICNTDSGMIFTEDLKSMLHLAQKTSEDIELLVKMLKKFNNQTKEMRFGTFIFGPVVMRTLYYLDEPDLAFTAFKDPKFENFFDQLISYQILLSLLYKHGKYTEMREIYEIIKNKDLIGGYPRNSLILVMAACYKENTPETLQYALNIWKELDEKGCIIMRRATAFLAALAIKQNSPHIAIEILSTLRETRYIQIRCLKVLAYTDLKRFTEIVPIFRASLEHDRPNVQKEGYFKDVIEKLEEVMAQENIPEDFELYKLITLLKKDEHILPNILEDHICAEITIDKSRFDRKRLDTRFNWSERPRPFAHNNSRPALRDLL
;
A
#
# COMPACT_ATOMS: atom_id res chain seq x y z
N MET A 1 1.81 -20.07 -35.51
CA MET A 1 1.11 -20.07 -34.20
C MET A 1 -0.37 -20.38 -34.38
N GLU A 2 -1.08 -19.67 -35.28
CA GLU A 2 -2.50 -19.93 -35.57
C GLU A 2 -2.79 -21.35 -36.05
N GLU A 3 -1.99 -21.89 -36.98
CA GLU A 3 -2.17 -23.26 -37.48
C GLU A 3 -2.07 -24.33 -36.38
N ILE A 4 -1.16 -24.15 -35.42
CA ILE A 4 -0.95 -25.06 -34.27
C ILE A 4 -2.11 -24.96 -33.28
N CYS A 5 -2.73 -23.78 -33.15
CA CYS A 5 -3.90 -23.59 -32.30
C CYS A 5 -5.14 -24.25 -32.88
N ASN A 6 -5.30 -24.19 -34.20
CA ASN A 6 -6.48 -24.66 -34.93
C ASN A 6 -6.48 -26.17 -35.21
N THR A 7 -5.36 -26.87 -35.03
CA THR A 7 -5.27 -28.34 -35.14
C THR A 7 -5.40 -29.03 -33.78
N ASP A 8 -6.28 -30.01 -33.65
CA ASP A 8 -6.51 -30.76 -32.39
C ASP A 8 -5.25 -31.50 -31.89
N SER A 9 -4.35 -31.88 -32.79
CA SER A 9 -3.09 -32.57 -32.48
C SER A 9 -1.91 -31.64 -32.12
N GLY A 10 -2.05 -30.33 -32.29
CA GLY A 10 -0.96 -29.37 -32.05
C GLY A 10 -0.65 -29.20 -30.57
N MET A 11 0.54 -29.59 -30.13
CA MET A 11 1.04 -29.31 -28.77
C MET A 11 1.62 -27.90 -28.68
N ILE A 12 1.37 -27.20 -27.57
CA ILE A 12 1.98 -25.89 -27.30
C ILE A 12 3.11 -26.10 -26.29
N PHE A 13 4.33 -25.78 -26.68
CA PHE A 13 5.47 -25.87 -25.77
C PHE A 13 5.65 -24.58 -24.96
N THR A 14 6.42 -24.70 -23.88
CA THR A 14 6.73 -23.60 -22.97
C THR A 14 7.36 -22.41 -23.69
N GLU A 15 8.25 -22.65 -24.65
CA GLU A 15 8.91 -21.59 -25.43
C GLU A 15 7.96 -20.91 -26.43
N ASP A 16 7.00 -21.66 -26.99
CA ASP A 16 5.97 -21.08 -27.87
C ASP A 16 5.13 -20.07 -27.09
N LEU A 17 4.63 -20.47 -25.92
CA LEU A 17 3.79 -19.59 -25.11
C LEU A 17 4.56 -18.36 -24.59
N LYS A 18 5.84 -18.52 -24.21
CA LYS A 18 6.71 -17.39 -23.87
C LYS A 18 6.85 -16.42 -25.06
N SER A 19 7.13 -16.95 -26.24
CA SER A 19 7.28 -16.14 -27.46
C SER A 19 5.99 -15.39 -27.77
N MET A 20 4.83 -16.04 -27.66
CA MET A 20 3.53 -15.39 -27.84
C MET A 20 3.34 -14.24 -26.85
N LEU A 21 3.63 -14.46 -25.57
CA LEU A 21 3.47 -13.44 -24.52
C LEU A 21 4.39 -12.22 -24.71
N HIS A 22 5.51 -12.39 -25.40
CA HIS A 22 6.46 -11.33 -25.73
C HIS A 22 6.11 -10.58 -27.02
N LEU A 23 5.43 -11.24 -27.97
CA LEU A 23 5.11 -10.69 -29.29
C LEU A 23 3.69 -10.12 -29.38
N ALA A 24 2.78 -10.57 -28.52
CA ALA A 24 1.37 -10.17 -28.56
C ALA A 24 1.23 -8.65 -28.53
N GLN A 25 0.50 -8.11 -29.51
CA GLN A 25 0.15 -6.70 -29.58
C GLN A 25 -1.29 -6.49 -29.18
N LYS A 26 -1.69 -5.22 -29.02
CA LYS A 26 -3.07 -4.85 -28.70
C LYS A 26 -3.94 -4.90 -29.97
N THR A 27 -4.08 -6.08 -30.55
CA THR A 27 -4.96 -6.37 -31.68
C THR A 27 -5.94 -7.47 -31.28
N SER A 28 -7.17 -7.41 -31.77
CA SER A 28 -8.19 -8.40 -31.42
C SER A 28 -7.77 -9.82 -31.81
N GLU A 29 -7.11 -9.96 -32.96
CA GLU A 29 -6.58 -11.23 -33.47
C GLU A 29 -5.52 -11.82 -32.52
N ASP A 30 -4.52 -11.02 -32.11
CA ASP A 30 -3.47 -11.49 -31.20
C ASP A 30 -4.02 -11.85 -29.82
N ILE A 31 -4.99 -11.08 -29.32
CA ILE A 31 -5.64 -11.33 -28.03
C ILE A 31 -6.43 -12.64 -28.06
N GLU A 32 -7.23 -12.85 -29.10
CA GLU A 32 -7.99 -14.09 -29.28
C GLU A 32 -7.07 -15.30 -29.42
N LEU A 33 -6.00 -15.17 -30.20
CA LEU A 33 -4.98 -16.20 -30.35
C LEU A 33 -4.29 -16.51 -29.02
N LEU A 34 -3.91 -15.47 -28.25
CA LEU A 34 -3.29 -15.61 -26.94
C LEU A 34 -4.21 -16.37 -25.98
N VAL A 35 -5.49 -16.02 -25.92
CA VAL A 35 -6.48 -16.70 -25.06
C VAL A 35 -6.66 -18.17 -25.47
N LYS A 36 -6.75 -18.45 -26.77
CA LYS A 36 -6.81 -19.83 -27.28
C LYS A 36 -5.57 -20.63 -26.90
N MET A 37 -4.38 -20.05 -27.08
CA MET A 37 -3.11 -20.69 -26.71
C MET A 37 -3.06 -20.99 -25.21
N LEU A 38 -3.44 -20.03 -24.37
CA LEU A 38 -3.46 -20.20 -22.92
C LEU A 38 -4.40 -21.32 -22.47
N LYS A 39 -5.62 -21.37 -23.02
CA LYS A 39 -6.60 -22.42 -22.70
C LYS A 39 -6.09 -23.80 -23.11
N LYS A 40 -5.52 -23.91 -24.31
CA LYS A 40 -4.98 -25.16 -24.84
C LYS A 40 -3.77 -25.63 -24.02
N PHE A 41 -2.84 -24.72 -23.72
CA PHE A 41 -1.66 -25.02 -22.88
C PHE A 41 -2.05 -25.49 -21.48
N ASN A 42 -3.01 -24.80 -20.82
CA ASN A 42 -3.42 -25.19 -19.47
C ASN A 42 -4.09 -26.58 -19.45
N ASN A 43 -4.94 -26.87 -20.44
CA ASN A 43 -5.56 -28.19 -20.57
C ASN A 43 -4.51 -29.29 -20.79
N GLN A 44 -3.50 -29.06 -21.64
CA GLN A 44 -2.39 -29.99 -21.87
C GLN A 44 -1.57 -30.24 -20.59
N THR A 45 -1.31 -29.19 -19.83
CA THR A 45 -0.44 -29.25 -18.64
C THR A 45 -1.13 -29.90 -17.43
N LYS A 46 -2.47 -29.98 -17.40
CA LYS A 46 -3.21 -30.66 -16.31
C LYS A 46 -2.87 -32.15 -16.21
N GLU A 47 -2.59 -32.81 -17.33
CA GLU A 47 -2.24 -34.23 -17.39
C GLU A 47 -0.72 -34.47 -17.36
N MET A 48 0.07 -33.52 -17.87
CA MET A 48 1.52 -33.60 -17.98
C MET A 48 2.17 -32.30 -17.46
N ARG A 49 2.32 -32.15 -16.14
CA ARG A 49 3.07 -31.03 -15.54
C ARG A 49 4.58 -31.17 -15.76
N PHE A 50 5.03 -31.00 -16.99
CA PHE A 50 6.44 -30.87 -17.32
C PHE A 50 6.82 -29.39 -17.43
N GLY A 51 7.35 -28.82 -16.35
CA GLY A 51 7.90 -27.47 -16.38
C GLY A 51 8.02 -26.81 -15.00
N THR A 52 9.14 -26.11 -14.77
CA THR A 52 9.37 -25.27 -13.58
C THR A 52 8.90 -23.83 -13.79
N PHE A 53 8.50 -23.47 -15.02
CA PHE A 53 8.15 -22.10 -15.38
C PHE A 53 6.72 -21.74 -14.96
N ILE A 54 6.57 -20.58 -14.34
CA ILE A 54 5.30 -20.11 -13.80
C ILE A 54 4.73 -19.01 -14.72
N PHE A 55 3.68 -19.33 -15.46
CA PHE A 55 3.08 -18.41 -16.42
C PHE A 55 2.15 -17.36 -15.81
N GLY A 56 1.48 -17.63 -14.69
CA GLY A 56 0.48 -16.72 -14.11
C GLY A 56 0.91 -15.25 -14.04
N PRO A 57 2.07 -14.93 -13.42
CA PRO A 57 2.55 -13.55 -13.34
C PRO A 57 2.98 -12.95 -14.68
N VAL A 58 3.39 -13.78 -15.65
CA VAL A 58 3.79 -13.34 -16.99
C VAL A 58 2.56 -12.94 -17.78
N VAL A 59 1.55 -13.80 -17.79
CA VAL A 59 0.27 -13.54 -18.46
C VAL A 59 -0.39 -12.29 -17.91
N MET A 60 -0.46 -12.14 -16.58
CA MET A 60 -1.02 -10.92 -15.97
C MET A 60 -0.21 -9.67 -16.32
N ARG A 61 1.12 -9.76 -16.46
CA ARG A 61 1.94 -8.63 -16.95
C ARG A 61 1.67 -8.31 -18.42
N THR A 62 1.47 -9.31 -19.27
CA THR A 62 1.10 -9.09 -20.67
C THR A 62 -0.25 -8.39 -20.75
N LEU A 63 -1.27 -8.86 -20.00
CA LEU A 63 -2.59 -8.20 -19.96
C LEU A 63 -2.53 -6.79 -19.37
N TYR A 64 -1.63 -6.54 -18.40
CA TYR A 64 -1.35 -5.20 -17.89
C TYR A 64 -0.74 -4.30 -18.97
N TYR A 65 0.23 -4.83 -19.74
CA TYR A 65 0.90 -4.11 -20.81
C TYR A 65 -0.04 -3.78 -21.97
N LEU A 66 -0.91 -4.72 -22.34
CA LEU A 66 -1.96 -4.53 -23.34
C LEU A 66 -3.11 -3.64 -22.84
N ASP A 67 -3.14 -3.34 -21.53
CA ASP A 67 -4.17 -2.52 -20.88
C ASP A 67 -5.58 -3.12 -21.08
N GLU A 68 -5.72 -4.42 -20.80
CA GLU A 68 -6.94 -5.22 -20.98
C GLU A 68 -7.54 -5.68 -19.63
N PRO A 69 -8.17 -4.78 -18.85
CA PRO A 69 -8.68 -5.08 -17.51
C PRO A 69 -9.81 -6.10 -17.49
N ASP A 70 -10.76 -6.03 -18.44
CA ASP A 70 -11.90 -6.97 -18.52
C ASP A 70 -11.45 -8.38 -18.84
N LEU A 71 -10.51 -8.52 -19.78
CA LEU A 71 -9.94 -9.81 -20.12
C LEU A 71 -9.18 -10.40 -18.94
N ALA A 72 -8.40 -9.60 -18.22
CA ALA A 72 -7.66 -10.06 -17.05
C ALA A 72 -8.60 -10.54 -15.93
N PHE A 73 -9.68 -9.81 -15.69
CA PHE A 73 -10.70 -10.19 -14.72
C PHE A 73 -11.43 -11.48 -15.10
N THR A 74 -11.91 -11.58 -16.35
CA THR A 74 -12.62 -12.76 -16.84
C THR A 74 -11.71 -13.98 -16.89
N ALA A 75 -10.46 -13.84 -17.33
CA ALA A 75 -9.47 -14.92 -17.33
C ALA A 75 -9.16 -15.42 -15.92
N PHE A 76 -9.10 -14.52 -14.92
CA PHE A 76 -8.88 -14.91 -13.53
C PHE A 76 -10.03 -15.76 -12.96
N LYS A 77 -11.28 -15.43 -13.32
CA LYS A 77 -12.47 -16.14 -12.83
C LYS A 77 -12.85 -17.36 -13.69
N ASP A 78 -12.25 -17.55 -14.86
CA ASP A 78 -12.55 -18.68 -15.74
C ASP A 78 -12.09 -20.00 -15.08
N PRO A 79 -13.01 -20.97 -14.82
CA PRO A 79 -12.67 -22.27 -14.25
C PRO A 79 -11.62 -23.04 -15.05
N LYS A 80 -11.47 -22.74 -16.35
CA LYS A 80 -10.43 -23.34 -17.18
C LYS A 80 -9.03 -22.98 -16.71
N PHE A 81 -8.85 -21.87 -15.99
CA PHE A 81 -7.59 -21.42 -15.41
C PHE A 81 -7.47 -21.67 -13.91
N GLU A 82 -8.21 -22.64 -13.38
CA GLU A 82 -8.07 -23.05 -11.98
C GLU A 82 -6.60 -23.33 -11.61
N ASN A 83 -6.15 -22.75 -10.51
CA ASN A 83 -4.78 -22.79 -9.96
C ASN A 83 -3.67 -22.18 -10.85
N PHE A 84 -4.00 -21.68 -12.05
CA PHE A 84 -3.01 -21.11 -12.97
C PHE A 84 -2.41 -19.80 -12.44
N PHE A 85 -3.25 -18.97 -11.81
CA PHE A 85 -2.89 -17.64 -11.32
C PHE A 85 -2.63 -17.59 -9.81
N ASP A 86 -2.37 -18.72 -9.15
CA ASP A 86 -2.33 -18.83 -7.69
C ASP A 86 -1.11 -18.17 -7.00
N GLN A 87 -0.37 -17.35 -7.73
CA GLN A 87 0.82 -16.68 -7.23
C GLN A 87 0.47 -15.28 -6.74
N LEU A 88 0.99 -14.90 -5.57
CA LEU A 88 0.75 -13.58 -4.95
C LEU A 88 0.99 -12.40 -5.91
N ILE A 89 2.02 -12.52 -6.75
CA ILE A 89 2.39 -11.49 -7.73
C ILE A 89 1.31 -11.38 -8.82
N SER A 90 0.71 -12.49 -9.27
CA SER A 90 -0.38 -12.50 -10.25
C SER A 90 -1.56 -11.68 -9.74
N TYR A 91 -1.97 -11.91 -8.48
CA TYR A 91 -3.04 -11.15 -7.84
C TYR A 91 -2.70 -9.65 -7.76
N GLN A 92 -1.47 -9.33 -7.37
CA GLN A 92 -1.02 -7.94 -7.25
C GLN A 92 -1.07 -7.21 -8.60
N ILE A 93 -0.61 -7.84 -9.69
CA ILE A 93 -0.62 -7.23 -11.03
C ILE A 93 -2.07 -6.99 -11.50
N LEU A 94 -2.94 -7.99 -11.34
CA LEU A 94 -4.35 -7.90 -11.70
C LEU A 94 -5.04 -6.76 -10.94
N LEU A 95 -4.90 -6.73 -9.62
CA LEU A 95 -5.49 -5.68 -8.78
C LEU A 95 -4.93 -4.29 -9.11
N SER A 96 -3.65 -4.20 -9.49
CA SER A 96 -3.06 -2.92 -9.93
C SER A 96 -3.65 -2.44 -11.26
N LEU A 97 -3.90 -3.37 -12.21
CA LEU A 97 -4.57 -3.05 -13.47
C LEU A 97 -5.99 -2.55 -13.22
N LEU A 98 -6.77 -3.27 -12.41
CA LEU A 98 -8.14 -2.88 -12.09
C LEU A 98 -8.21 -1.55 -11.34
N TYR A 99 -7.29 -1.31 -10.41
CA TYR A 99 -7.20 -0.05 -9.67
C TYR A 99 -6.95 1.14 -10.61
N LYS A 100 -6.05 0.99 -11.59
CA LYS A 100 -5.75 2.01 -12.60
C LYS A 100 -7.00 2.40 -13.41
N HIS A 101 -7.90 1.44 -13.65
CA HIS A 101 -9.14 1.62 -14.41
C HIS A 101 -10.37 1.90 -13.54
N GLY A 102 -10.21 2.10 -12.23
CA GLY A 102 -11.33 2.40 -11.32
C GLY A 102 -12.30 1.24 -11.08
N LYS A 103 -11.91 0.00 -11.39
CA LYS A 103 -12.74 -1.22 -11.26
C LYS A 103 -12.72 -1.78 -9.85
N TYR A 104 -13.18 -0.98 -8.90
CA TYR A 104 -13.05 -1.25 -7.46
C TYR A 104 -13.95 -2.39 -6.98
N THR A 105 -15.13 -2.54 -7.59
CA THR A 105 -16.05 -3.66 -7.34
C THR A 105 -15.40 -5.01 -7.65
N GLU A 106 -14.79 -5.12 -8.82
CA GLU A 106 -14.10 -6.31 -9.31
C GLU A 106 -12.88 -6.64 -8.44
N MET A 107 -12.17 -5.61 -7.95
CA MET A 107 -11.07 -5.80 -7.00
C MET A 107 -11.53 -6.46 -5.69
N ARG A 108 -12.69 -6.06 -5.14
CA ARG A 108 -13.25 -6.69 -3.93
C ARG A 108 -13.64 -8.14 -4.20
N GLU A 109 -14.28 -8.42 -5.34
CA GLU A 109 -14.62 -9.80 -5.73
C GLU A 109 -13.38 -10.70 -5.81
N ILE A 110 -12.30 -10.23 -6.44
CA ILE A 110 -11.04 -10.98 -6.50
C ILE A 110 -10.48 -11.18 -5.09
N TYR A 111 -10.53 -10.15 -4.24
CA TYR A 111 -10.00 -10.24 -2.89
C TYR A 111 -10.71 -11.30 -2.05
N GLU A 112 -12.04 -11.38 -2.15
CA GLU A 112 -12.84 -12.41 -1.47
C GLU A 112 -12.47 -13.83 -1.89
N ILE A 113 -12.09 -14.03 -3.17
CA ILE A 113 -11.63 -15.32 -3.67
C ILE A 113 -10.25 -15.66 -3.09
N ILE A 114 -9.33 -14.70 -3.04
CA ILE A 114 -7.93 -14.97 -2.64
C ILE A 114 -7.72 -14.94 -1.12
N LYS A 115 -8.57 -14.27 -0.33
CA LYS A 115 -8.36 -14.12 1.12
C LYS A 115 -8.47 -15.45 1.88
N ASN A 116 -9.21 -16.40 1.32
CA ASN A 116 -9.45 -17.73 1.90
C ASN A 116 -8.53 -18.82 1.33
N LYS A 117 -7.68 -18.49 0.35
CA LYS A 117 -6.72 -19.46 -0.18
C LYS A 117 -5.58 -19.62 0.83
N ASP A 118 -5.29 -20.87 1.20
CA ASP A 118 -4.12 -21.23 2.01
C ASP A 118 -2.83 -20.99 1.20
N LEU A 119 -2.41 -19.74 1.19
CA LEU A 119 -1.20 -19.31 0.50
C LEU A 119 0.00 -19.59 1.41
N ILE A 120 1.01 -20.25 0.83
CA ILE A 120 2.31 -20.49 1.47
C ILE A 120 2.93 -19.10 1.76
N GLY A 121 2.77 -18.62 2.99
CA GLY A 121 3.18 -17.25 3.39
C GLY A 121 2.11 -16.40 4.10
N GLY A 122 0.90 -16.94 4.30
CA GLY A 122 -0.20 -16.25 4.98
C GLY A 122 -1.08 -15.44 4.03
N TYR A 123 -1.74 -14.39 4.53
CA TYR A 123 -2.68 -13.59 3.75
C TYR A 123 -1.97 -12.71 2.68
N PRO A 124 -2.63 -12.37 1.55
CA PRO A 124 -2.03 -11.62 0.45
C PRO A 124 -1.87 -10.13 0.80
N ARG A 125 -0.74 -9.79 1.45
CA ARG A 125 -0.51 -8.46 2.05
C ARG A 125 -0.55 -7.29 1.06
N ASN A 126 0.08 -7.44 -0.10
CA ASN A 126 0.11 -6.37 -1.11
C ASN A 126 -1.27 -6.19 -1.76
N SER A 127 -2.00 -7.28 -1.97
CA SER A 127 -3.38 -7.25 -2.47
C SER A 127 -4.29 -6.51 -1.49
N LEU A 128 -4.14 -6.75 -0.19
CA LEU A 128 -4.89 -6.02 0.84
C LEU A 128 -4.65 -4.52 0.76
N ILE A 129 -3.41 -4.06 0.55
CA ILE A 129 -3.12 -2.62 0.41
C ILE A 129 -3.90 -2.03 -0.76
N LEU A 130 -3.92 -2.70 -1.91
CA LEU A 130 -4.62 -2.22 -3.11
C LEU A 130 -6.13 -2.16 -2.91
N VAL A 131 -6.71 -3.17 -2.23
CA VAL A 131 -8.15 -3.20 -1.93
C VAL A 131 -8.54 -2.12 -0.92
N MET A 132 -7.71 -1.87 0.09
CA MET A 132 -7.92 -0.77 1.03
C MET A 132 -7.81 0.59 0.34
N ALA A 133 -6.88 0.73 -0.61
CA ALA A 133 -6.79 1.93 -1.44
C ALA A 133 -8.03 2.12 -2.33
N ALA A 134 -8.57 1.05 -2.90
CA ALA A 134 -9.82 1.07 -3.67
C ALA A 134 -11.00 1.56 -2.81
N CYS A 135 -11.16 0.99 -1.61
CA CYS A 135 -12.20 1.41 -0.66
C CYS A 135 -12.04 2.90 -0.29
N TYR A 136 -10.81 3.36 -0.09
CA TYR A 136 -10.52 4.77 0.17
C TYR A 136 -10.93 5.69 -0.99
N LYS A 137 -10.75 5.25 -2.25
CA LYS A 137 -11.11 6.02 -3.43
C LYS A 137 -12.62 6.09 -3.67
N GLU A 138 -13.34 5.00 -3.41
CA GLU A 138 -14.81 5.00 -3.51
C GLU A 138 -15.46 5.88 -2.43
N ASN A 139 -14.88 5.91 -1.23
CA ASN A 139 -15.33 6.75 -0.12
C ASN A 139 -16.85 6.64 0.15
N THR A 140 -17.35 5.41 0.29
CA THR A 140 -18.75 5.15 0.65
C THR A 140 -18.87 4.44 2.00
N PRO A 141 -19.98 4.57 2.74
CA PRO A 141 -20.14 3.89 4.03
C PRO A 141 -20.10 2.36 3.90
N GLU A 142 -20.54 1.79 2.78
CA GLU A 142 -20.48 0.35 2.51
C GLU A 142 -19.03 -0.13 2.39
N THR A 143 -18.18 0.65 1.70
CA THR A 143 -16.75 0.32 1.56
C THR A 143 -16.00 0.43 2.88
N LEU A 144 -16.39 1.36 3.76
CA LEU A 144 -15.85 1.44 5.12
C LEU A 144 -16.21 0.18 5.92
N GLN A 145 -17.48 -0.23 5.89
CA GLN A 145 -17.93 -1.42 6.62
C GLN A 145 -17.21 -2.68 6.11
N TYR A 146 -17.09 -2.83 4.79
CA TYR A 146 -16.32 -3.92 4.18
C TYR A 146 -14.86 -3.96 4.66
N ALA A 147 -14.20 -2.81 4.61
CA ALA A 147 -12.81 -2.69 5.02
C ALA A 147 -12.61 -2.97 6.52
N LEU A 148 -13.55 -2.55 7.38
CA LEU A 148 -13.55 -2.87 8.81
C LEU A 148 -13.76 -4.36 9.07
N ASN A 149 -14.63 -5.04 8.31
CA ASN A 149 -14.83 -6.48 8.44
C ASN A 149 -13.54 -7.25 8.11
N ILE A 150 -12.86 -6.90 7.02
CA ILE A 150 -11.56 -7.51 6.69
C ILE A 150 -10.53 -7.24 7.80
N TRP A 151 -10.50 -6.02 8.33
CA TRP A 151 -9.57 -5.66 9.40
C TRP A 151 -9.80 -6.50 10.66
N LYS A 152 -11.06 -6.68 11.07
CA LYS A 152 -11.44 -7.55 12.20
C LYS A 152 -11.08 -9.02 11.94
N GLU A 153 -11.41 -9.54 10.76
CA GLU A 153 -11.05 -10.91 10.36
C GLU A 153 -9.54 -11.16 10.45
N LEU A 154 -8.72 -10.17 10.09
CA LEU A 154 -7.26 -10.27 10.16
C LEU A 154 -6.73 -10.14 11.59
N ASP A 155 -7.34 -9.28 12.40
CA ASP A 155 -6.99 -9.09 13.81
C ASP A 155 -7.30 -10.36 14.63
N GLU A 156 -8.48 -10.98 14.42
CA GLU A 156 -8.86 -12.26 15.01
C GLU A 156 -7.91 -13.40 14.63
N LYS A 157 -7.40 -13.39 13.39
CA LYS A 157 -6.37 -14.34 12.92
C LYS A 157 -4.97 -14.02 13.46
N GLY A 158 -4.79 -12.94 14.22
CA GLY A 158 -3.49 -12.48 14.72
C GLY A 158 -2.53 -12.03 13.61
N CYS A 159 -3.06 -11.65 12.45
CA CYS A 159 -2.27 -11.25 11.29
C CYS A 159 -1.76 -9.81 11.44
N ILE A 160 -0.46 -9.60 11.22
CA ILE A 160 0.11 -8.24 11.22
C ILE A 160 -0.31 -7.51 9.94
N ILE A 161 -1.18 -6.51 10.08
CA ILE A 161 -1.65 -5.68 8.96
C ILE A 161 -0.56 -4.68 8.56
N MET A 162 -0.38 -4.50 7.25
CA MET A 162 0.61 -3.56 6.74
C MET A 162 0.18 -2.11 7.00
N ARG A 163 1.12 -1.30 7.49
CA ARG A 163 0.92 0.13 7.80
C ARG A 163 0.19 0.92 6.70
N ARG A 164 0.48 0.69 5.41
CA ARG A 164 -0.20 1.41 4.31
C ARG A 164 -1.69 1.06 4.23
N ALA A 165 -2.04 -0.22 4.41
CA ALA A 165 -3.44 -0.65 4.47
C ALA A 165 -4.15 0.01 5.66
N THR A 166 -3.51 0.02 6.82
CA THR A 166 -4.01 0.70 8.03
C THR A 166 -4.22 2.21 7.81
N ALA A 167 -3.29 2.87 7.10
CA ALA A 167 -3.39 4.30 6.79
C ALA A 167 -4.58 4.61 5.86
N PHE A 168 -4.81 3.80 4.81
CA PHE A 168 -5.98 3.95 3.96
C PHE A 168 -7.29 3.77 4.72
N LEU A 169 -7.37 2.74 5.57
CA LEU A 169 -8.55 2.47 6.38
C LEU A 169 -8.83 3.59 7.39
N ALA A 170 -7.81 4.08 8.10
CA ALA A 170 -7.95 5.20 9.03
C ALA A 170 -8.35 6.49 8.30
N ALA A 171 -7.75 6.77 7.13
CA ALA A 171 -8.11 7.93 6.32
C ALA A 171 -9.55 7.85 5.79
N LEU A 172 -10.01 6.66 5.40
CA LEU A 172 -11.41 6.41 5.01
C LEU A 172 -12.37 6.65 6.18
N ALA A 173 -12.04 6.13 7.37
CA ALA A 173 -12.85 6.35 8.57
C ALA A 173 -12.98 7.84 8.94
N ILE A 174 -11.90 8.62 8.80
CA ILE A 174 -11.92 10.07 9.00
C ILE A 174 -12.83 10.74 7.95
N LYS A 175 -12.70 10.39 6.66
CA LYS A 175 -13.57 10.94 5.59
C LYS A 175 -15.06 10.62 5.79
N GLN A 176 -15.37 9.50 6.43
CA GLN A 176 -16.74 9.07 6.77
C GLN A 176 -17.21 9.56 8.16
N ASN A 177 -16.61 10.62 8.70
CA ASN A 177 -16.96 11.20 10.00
C ASN A 177 -16.90 10.22 11.19
N SER A 178 -16.03 9.20 11.12
CA SER A 178 -15.83 8.20 12.17
C SER A 178 -14.40 8.23 12.74
N PRO A 179 -13.93 9.37 13.30
CA PRO A 179 -12.55 9.54 13.77
C PRO A 179 -12.21 8.66 14.98
N HIS A 180 -13.19 8.24 15.78
CA HIS A 180 -13.00 7.31 16.90
C HIS A 180 -12.46 5.95 16.44
N ILE A 181 -13.02 5.42 15.34
CA ILE A 181 -12.57 4.18 14.71
C ILE A 181 -11.15 4.34 14.16
N ALA A 182 -10.85 5.49 13.55
CA ALA A 182 -9.51 5.77 13.03
C ALA A 182 -8.44 5.71 14.13
N ILE A 183 -8.71 6.25 15.32
CA ILE A 183 -7.77 6.21 16.45
C ILE A 183 -7.53 4.78 16.94
N GLU A 184 -8.58 3.97 17.08
CA GLU A 184 -8.46 2.58 17.49
C GLU A 184 -7.54 1.82 16.52
N ILE A 185 -7.81 1.94 15.23
CA ILE A 185 -7.04 1.31 14.16
C ILE A 185 -5.58 1.80 14.17
N LEU A 186 -5.34 3.10 14.29
CA LEU A 186 -3.99 3.68 14.32
C LEU A 186 -3.22 3.34 15.61
N SER A 187 -3.91 2.93 16.68
CA SER A 187 -3.29 2.53 17.94
C SER A 187 -2.74 1.10 17.91
N THR A 188 -3.19 0.28 16.95
CA THR A 188 -2.62 -1.07 16.74
C THR A 188 -1.21 -1.06 16.15
N LEU A 189 -0.77 0.08 15.58
CA LEU A 189 0.55 0.20 14.97
C LEU A 189 1.65 0.36 16.03
N ARG A 190 2.65 -0.52 15.96
CA ARG A 190 3.84 -0.46 16.83
C ARG A 190 4.70 0.79 16.63
N GLU A 191 4.77 1.29 15.39
CA GLU A 191 5.62 2.40 14.99
C GLU A 191 4.75 3.59 14.55
N THR A 192 4.60 4.56 15.44
CA THR A 192 3.73 5.73 15.23
C THR A 192 4.46 6.92 14.62
N ARG A 193 5.79 6.87 14.45
CA ARG A 193 6.62 8.00 13.99
C ARG A 193 6.46 8.36 12.52
N TYR A 194 5.90 7.47 11.70
CA TYR A 194 5.71 7.74 10.28
C TYR A 194 4.80 8.95 10.05
N ILE A 195 5.20 9.83 9.13
CA ILE A 195 4.53 11.12 8.89
C ILE A 195 3.02 10.96 8.66
N GLN A 196 2.60 10.04 7.79
CA GLN A 196 1.19 9.82 7.51
C GLN A 196 0.40 9.32 8.74
N ILE A 197 1.03 8.52 9.62
CA ILE A 197 0.37 8.01 10.83
C ILE A 197 0.21 9.13 11.85
N ARG A 198 1.26 9.94 12.07
CA ARG A 198 1.18 11.13 12.93
C ARG A 198 0.11 12.10 12.44
N CYS A 199 0.13 12.42 11.15
CA CYS A 199 -0.84 13.32 10.52
C CYS A 199 -2.29 12.81 10.64
N LEU A 200 -2.54 11.52 10.38
CA LEU A 200 -3.87 10.93 10.53
C LEU A 200 -4.34 10.92 11.99
N LYS A 201 -3.43 10.71 12.96
CA LYS A 201 -3.77 10.83 14.40
C LYS A 201 -4.15 12.26 14.76
N VAL A 202 -3.37 13.25 14.32
CA VAL A 202 -3.68 14.67 14.55
C VAL A 202 -5.07 15.00 14.00
N LEU A 203 -5.34 14.65 12.73
CA LEU A 203 -6.66 14.86 12.13
C LEU A 203 -7.79 14.21 12.92
N ALA A 204 -7.63 12.95 13.34
CA ALA A 204 -8.66 12.25 14.09
C ALA A 204 -8.91 12.88 15.48
N TYR A 205 -7.87 13.33 16.18
CA TYR A 205 -8.01 14.06 17.44
C TYR A 205 -8.64 15.45 17.26
N THR A 206 -8.30 16.15 16.17
CA THR A 206 -8.92 17.42 15.79
C THR A 206 -10.42 17.25 15.58
N ASP A 207 -10.84 16.24 14.82
CA ASP A 207 -12.26 15.99 14.54
C ASP A 207 -13.03 15.56 15.81
N LEU A 208 -12.36 14.92 16.77
CA LEU A 208 -12.92 14.62 18.09
C LEU A 208 -12.80 15.77 19.10
N LYS A 209 -12.21 16.91 18.72
CA LYS A 209 -11.94 18.06 19.59
C LYS A 209 -11.10 17.72 20.83
N ARG A 210 -10.25 16.70 20.73
CA ARG A 210 -9.36 16.21 21.80
C ARG A 210 -7.94 16.78 21.64
N PHE A 211 -7.81 18.10 21.72
CA PHE A 211 -6.55 18.81 21.44
C PHE A 211 -5.40 18.48 22.41
N THR A 212 -5.72 18.11 23.65
CA THR A 212 -4.72 17.71 24.65
C THR A 212 -3.90 16.49 24.24
N GLU A 213 -4.48 15.58 23.45
CA GLU A 213 -3.81 14.37 22.95
C GLU A 213 -2.81 14.67 21.83
N ILE A 214 -2.91 15.85 21.20
CA ILE A 214 -2.02 16.29 20.11
C ILE A 214 -0.69 16.81 20.67
N VAL A 215 -0.73 17.45 21.84
CA VAL A 215 0.45 18.01 22.54
C VAL A 215 1.62 17.02 22.63
N PRO A 216 1.47 15.77 23.14
CA PRO A 216 2.57 14.83 23.22
C PRO A 216 3.11 14.41 21.84
N ILE A 217 2.28 14.40 20.79
CA ILE A 217 2.72 14.07 19.43
C ILE A 217 3.66 15.18 18.93
N PHE A 218 3.28 16.45 19.09
CA PHE A 218 4.10 17.59 18.64
C PHE A 218 5.36 17.76 19.46
N ARG A 219 5.30 17.62 20.80
CA ARG A 219 6.51 17.62 21.64
C ARG A 219 7.49 16.54 21.22
N ALA A 220 7.02 15.32 21.01
CA ALA A 220 7.88 14.23 20.55
C ALA A 220 8.57 14.59 19.23
N SER A 221 7.84 15.15 18.26
CA SER A 221 8.44 15.52 16.98
C SER A 221 9.49 16.65 17.06
N LEU A 222 9.33 17.60 17.97
CA LEU A 222 10.32 18.66 18.25
C LEU A 222 11.52 18.13 19.06
N GLU A 223 11.30 17.23 20.02
CA GLU A 223 12.38 16.61 20.82
C GLU A 223 13.33 15.75 19.99
N HIS A 224 12.84 15.19 18.89
CA HIS A 224 13.60 14.31 18.00
C HIS A 224 14.29 15.06 16.86
N ASP A 225 14.20 16.39 16.79
CA ASP A 225 14.96 17.18 15.83
C ASP A 225 16.46 17.14 16.17
N ARG A 226 17.22 16.42 15.34
CA ARG A 226 18.67 16.24 15.47
C ARG A 226 19.32 16.55 14.13
N PRO A 227 20.50 17.19 14.09
CA PRO A 227 21.14 17.67 12.86
C PRO A 227 21.47 16.57 11.82
N ASN A 228 21.40 15.29 12.20
CA ASN A 228 21.65 14.14 11.32
C ASN A 228 20.43 13.22 11.13
N VAL A 229 19.26 13.59 11.64
CA VAL A 229 18.01 12.81 11.51
C VAL A 229 17.03 13.62 10.67
N GLN A 230 16.28 12.94 9.81
CA GLN A 230 15.24 13.59 9.04
C GLN A 230 14.19 14.19 9.99
N LYS A 231 13.94 15.50 9.85
CA LYS A 231 12.94 16.21 10.64
C LYS A 231 11.58 15.54 10.54
N GLU A 232 10.92 15.42 11.69
CA GLU A 232 9.57 14.89 11.76
C GLU A 232 8.56 15.94 11.29
N GLY A 233 8.34 15.99 9.98
CA GLY A 233 7.44 16.97 9.38
C GLY A 233 5.96 16.64 9.50
N TYR A 234 5.12 17.63 9.19
CA TYR A 234 3.65 17.57 9.08
C TYR A 234 3.20 18.22 7.77
N PHE A 235 2.06 17.80 7.23
CA PHE A 235 1.51 18.42 6.02
C PHE A 235 0.74 19.70 6.33
N LYS A 236 0.78 20.64 5.39
CA LYS A 236 0.16 21.97 5.55
C LYS A 236 -1.34 21.89 5.81
N ASP A 237 -2.05 21.06 5.04
CA ASP A 237 -3.50 20.84 5.16
C ASP A 237 -3.93 20.35 6.55
N VAL A 238 -3.11 19.51 7.19
CA VAL A 238 -3.38 18.98 8.53
C VAL A 238 -3.28 20.07 9.60
N ILE A 239 -2.27 20.94 9.48
CA ILE A 239 -2.04 22.04 10.44
C ILE A 239 -3.10 23.13 10.24
N GLU A 240 -3.42 23.49 8.99
CA GLU A 240 -4.45 24.48 8.69
C GLU A 240 -5.82 24.03 9.24
N LYS A 241 -6.22 22.77 8.99
CA LYS A 241 -7.45 22.22 9.56
C LYS A 241 -7.44 22.25 11.09
N LEU A 242 -6.31 21.95 11.72
CA LEU A 242 -6.19 22.03 13.18
C LEU A 242 -6.40 23.47 13.66
N GLU A 243 -5.74 24.46 13.07
CA GLU A 243 -5.87 25.87 13.45
C GLU A 243 -7.31 26.39 13.25
N GLU A 244 -7.95 26.02 12.14
CA GLU A 244 -9.35 26.39 11.86
C GLU A 244 -10.31 25.85 12.92
N VAL A 245 -10.21 24.56 13.27
CA VAL A 245 -11.10 23.95 14.27
C VAL A 245 -10.80 24.50 15.68
N MET A 246 -9.52 24.78 16.00
CA MET A 246 -9.16 25.42 17.27
C MET A 246 -9.75 26.83 17.42
N ALA A 247 -9.78 27.60 16.32
CA ALA A 247 -10.40 28.92 16.28
C ALA A 247 -11.93 28.83 16.43
N GLN A 248 -12.57 27.85 15.78
CA GLN A 248 -14.02 27.63 15.90
C GLN A 248 -14.45 27.28 17.33
N GLU A 249 -13.65 26.48 18.04
CA GLU A 249 -13.94 26.05 19.42
C GLU A 249 -13.52 27.08 20.49
N ASN A 250 -13.04 28.27 20.10
CA ASN A 250 -12.58 29.34 20.98
C ASN A 250 -11.58 28.87 22.05
N ILE A 251 -10.61 28.05 21.65
CA ILE A 251 -9.57 27.57 22.56
C ILE A 251 -8.68 28.75 22.98
N PRO A 252 -8.35 28.90 24.28
CA PRO A 252 -7.47 29.97 24.75
C PRO A 252 -6.15 30.01 23.97
N GLU A 253 -5.72 31.19 23.53
CA GLU A 253 -4.46 31.38 22.82
C GLU A 253 -3.23 30.96 23.65
N ASP A 254 -3.35 31.03 24.98
CA ASP A 254 -2.33 30.57 25.93
C ASP A 254 -2.16 29.04 25.97
N PHE A 255 -3.06 28.29 25.32
CA PHE A 255 -2.98 26.85 25.26
C PHE A 255 -1.67 26.41 24.59
N GLU A 256 -0.98 25.46 25.20
CA GLU A 256 0.36 25.02 24.80
C GLU A 256 0.45 24.64 23.32
N LEU A 257 -0.64 24.10 22.75
CA LEU A 257 -0.67 23.68 21.36
C LEU A 257 -0.41 24.82 20.37
N TYR A 258 -0.88 26.05 20.64
CA TYR A 258 -0.59 27.21 19.79
C TYR A 258 0.91 27.55 19.78
N LYS A 259 1.57 27.45 20.93
CA LYS A 259 3.03 27.63 21.04
C LYS A 259 3.77 26.55 20.24
N LEU A 260 3.35 25.29 20.34
CA LEU A 260 3.94 24.18 19.59
C LEU A 260 3.76 24.32 18.08
N ILE A 261 2.58 24.76 17.60
CA ILE A 261 2.35 25.03 16.17
C ILE A 261 3.27 26.14 15.67
N THR A 262 3.44 27.21 16.45
CA THR A 262 4.35 28.32 16.11
C THR A 262 5.80 27.84 16.02
N LEU A 263 6.24 26.97 16.93
CA LEU A 263 7.57 26.36 16.88
C LEU A 263 7.74 25.45 15.65
N LEU A 264 6.76 24.60 15.34
CA LEU A 264 6.77 23.77 14.13
C LEU A 264 6.86 24.60 12.84
N LYS A 265 6.20 25.76 12.79
CA LYS A 265 6.30 26.74 11.69
C LYS A 265 7.70 27.35 11.60
N LYS A 266 8.27 27.77 12.73
CA LYS A 266 9.60 28.42 12.82
C LYS A 266 10.73 27.45 12.44
N ASP A 267 10.62 26.19 12.85
CA ASP A 267 11.66 25.17 12.65
C ASP A 267 11.53 24.42 11.30
N GLU A 268 10.67 24.90 10.39
CA GLU A 268 10.42 24.36 9.05
C GLU A 268 9.95 22.88 9.04
N HIS A 269 9.12 22.49 10.01
CA HIS A 269 8.52 21.14 10.04
C HIS A 269 7.31 20.99 9.11
N ILE A 270 6.81 22.08 8.51
CA ILE A 270 5.62 22.02 7.65
C ILE A 270 6.03 21.77 6.19
N LEU A 271 5.57 20.65 5.66
CA LEU A 271 5.72 20.29 4.26
C LEU A 271 4.61 20.97 3.42
N PRO A 272 4.93 21.49 2.23
CA PRO A 272 3.96 22.15 1.37
C PRO A 272 2.95 21.18 0.71
N ASN A 273 3.22 19.88 0.76
CA ASN A 273 2.38 18.85 0.14
C ASN A 273 1.13 18.57 0.98
N ILE A 274 0.12 17.98 0.34
CA ILE A 274 -1.15 17.57 0.97
C ILE A 274 -1.03 16.13 1.49
N LEU A 275 -1.69 15.82 2.61
CA LEU A 275 -1.67 14.48 3.18
C LEU A 275 -2.24 13.43 2.22
N GLU A 276 -3.35 13.75 1.53
CA GLU A 276 -4.00 12.84 0.58
C GLU A 276 -3.05 12.43 -0.55
N ASP A 277 -2.33 13.39 -1.13
CA ASP A 277 -1.34 13.11 -2.18
C ASP A 277 -0.25 12.18 -1.69
N HIS A 278 0.23 12.37 -0.45
CA HIS A 278 1.25 11.51 0.14
C HIS A 278 0.73 10.09 0.44
N ILE A 279 -0.53 9.94 0.88
CA ILE A 279 -1.14 8.62 1.13
C ILE A 279 -1.31 7.86 -0.19
N CYS A 280 -1.76 8.55 -1.24
CA CYS A 280 -1.96 7.99 -2.57
C CYS A 280 -0.69 7.91 -3.43
N ALA A 281 0.45 8.43 -2.95
CA ALA A 281 1.69 8.44 -3.70
C ALA A 281 2.19 7.03 -4.03
N GLU A 282 2.70 6.90 -5.26
CA GLU A 282 3.39 5.71 -5.72
C GLU A 282 4.57 5.35 -4.81
N ILE A 283 4.87 4.06 -4.71
CA ILE A 283 6.02 3.59 -3.93
C ILE A 283 7.29 3.93 -4.70
N THR A 284 7.95 5.02 -4.31
CA THR A 284 9.29 5.34 -4.82
C THR A 284 10.31 4.35 -4.24
N ILE A 285 10.89 3.52 -5.11
CA ILE A 285 12.00 2.65 -4.72
C ILE A 285 13.28 3.49 -4.77
N ASP A 286 13.82 3.84 -3.61
CA ASP A 286 15.12 4.48 -3.50
C ASP A 286 16.22 3.47 -3.89
N LYS A 287 16.67 3.54 -5.14
CA LYS A 287 17.72 2.67 -5.69
C LYS A 287 19.04 2.82 -4.92
N SER A 288 19.32 4.00 -4.34
CA SER A 288 20.56 4.25 -3.60
C SER A 288 20.67 3.43 -2.31
N ARG A 289 19.55 3.12 -1.67
CA ARG A 289 19.48 2.21 -0.50
C ARG A 289 19.71 0.75 -0.88
N PHE A 290 19.34 0.35 -2.10
CA PHE A 290 19.56 -1.00 -2.59
C PHE A 290 21.05 -1.27 -2.85
N ASP A 291 21.78 -0.28 -3.39
CA ASP A 291 23.22 -0.41 -3.65
C ASP A 291 24.06 -0.43 -2.37
N ARG A 292 23.70 0.37 -1.34
CA ARG A 292 24.39 0.33 -0.04
C ARG A 292 24.33 -1.05 0.63
N LYS A 293 23.17 -1.72 0.61
CA LYS A 293 23.04 -3.08 1.17
C LYS A 293 23.89 -4.12 0.43
N ARG A 294 24.14 -3.96 -0.87
CA ARG A 294 25.04 -4.83 -1.65
C ARG A 294 26.52 -4.56 -1.37
N LEU A 295 26.89 -3.32 -1.06
CA LEU A 295 28.25 -2.98 -0.65
C LEU A 295 28.57 -3.47 0.77
N ASP A 296 27.65 -3.28 1.72
CA ASP A 296 27.83 -3.68 3.12
C ASP A 296 27.96 -5.20 3.30
N THR A 297 27.36 -6.00 2.41
CA THR A 297 27.53 -7.46 2.44
C THR A 297 28.92 -7.93 1.97
N ARG A 298 29.71 -7.07 1.31
CA ARG A 298 31.10 -7.39 0.91
C ARG A 298 32.15 -6.94 1.92
N PHE A 299 31.82 -6.00 2.81
CA PHE A 299 32.81 -5.37 3.70
C PHE A 299 32.73 -5.78 5.18
N ASN A 300 31.78 -6.62 5.58
CA ASN A 300 31.58 -6.98 6.99
C ASN A 300 32.44 -8.16 7.48
N TRP A 301 33.76 -8.10 7.24
CA TRP A 301 34.75 -9.04 7.81
C TRP A 301 35.92 -8.32 8.50
N SER A 302 35.68 -7.16 9.11
CA SER A 302 36.50 -6.61 10.21
C SER A 302 36.00 -5.23 10.58
N GLU A 303 35.51 -5.04 11.80
CA GLU A 303 35.96 -3.93 12.68
C GLU A 303 35.28 -3.98 14.05
N ARG A 304 36.08 -3.64 15.08
CA ARG A 304 35.75 -3.62 16.51
C ARG A 304 34.88 -2.41 16.87
N PRO A 305 34.08 -2.47 17.96
CA PRO A 305 33.18 -1.38 18.33
C PRO A 305 33.96 -0.19 18.92
N ARG A 306 33.69 1.03 18.43
CA ARG A 306 34.11 2.29 19.05
C ARG A 306 33.05 2.76 20.07
N PRO A 307 33.44 3.38 21.19
CA PRO A 307 32.49 3.81 22.22
C PRO A 307 31.76 5.10 21.84
N PHE A 308 30.46 5.15 22.14
CA PHE A 308 29.60 6.33 21.98
C PHE A 308 29.91 7.38 23.06
N ALA A 309 30.31 8.58 22.65
CA ALA A 309 30.36 9.75 23.52
C ALA A 309 28.98 10.43 23.55
N HIS A 310 28.39 10.55 24.75
CA HIS A 310 27.17 11.31 25.00
C HIS A 310 27.53 12.80 25.12
N ASN A 311 27.08 13.64 24.18
CA ASN A 311 27.15 15.09 24.34
C ASN A 311 25.72 15.64 24.46
N ASN A 312 25.36 16.03 25.68
CA ASN A 312 24.09 16.66 26.04
C ASN A 312 24.19 18.17 25.79
N SER A 313 23.69 18.65 24.65
CA SER A 313 23.32 20.06 24.49
C SER A 313 22.15 20.15 23.50
N ARG A 314 20.96 20.49 24.01
CA ARG A 314 19.68 20.52 23.29
C ARG A 314 19.29 21.99 23.03
N PRO A 315 19.30 22.48 21.77
CA PRO A 315 18.96 23.88 21.47
C PRO A 315 17.45 24.18 21.46
N ALA A 316 16.61 23.23 21.00
CA ALA A 316 15.22 23.52 20.60
C ALA A 316 14.19 23.69 21.74
N LEU A 317 14.54 23.35 22.98
CA LEU A 317 13.60 23.41 24.13
C LEU A 317 13.88 24.56 25.10
N ARG A 318 14.77 25.50 24.76
CA ARG A 318 15.09 26.63 25.64
C ARG A 318 14.00 27.69 25.71
N ASP A 319 13.08 27.70 24.75
CA ASP A 319 12.04 28.72 24.61
C ASP A 319 10.70 28.34 25.30
N LEU A 320 10.67 27.27 26.11
CA LEU A 320 9.48 26.81 26.85
C LEU A 320 9.51 27.11 28.36
N LEU A 321 10.41 27.97 28.82
CA LEU A 321 10.47 28.45 30.20
C LEU A 321 10.02 29.91 30.33
#